data_AF-A0A075I1N1-F1
#
_entry.id   AF-A0A075I1N1-F1
#
_cell.length_a   1.000
_cell.length_b   1.000
_cell.length_c   1.000
_cell.angle_alpha   90.00
_cell.angle_beta   90.00
_cell.angle_gamma   90.00
#
_symmetry.space_group_name_H-M   'P 1'
#
loop_
_entity.id
_entity.type
_entity.pdbx_description
1 polymer ?
#
loop_
_entity_poly.entity_id
_entity_poly.type
_entity_poly.pdbx_seq_one_letter_code
_entity_poly.pdbx_strand_id
1 'polypeptide(L)'
;MTSVQRSGFISSKTVRYILIIAILAIAFSVSFMIRSQGAQVGFELAEFDPYFNYRATNFIVENGIPAYFEWWDDKSWFLNIDPKIAGIPPATTCSPTPIDVPLDLSCYTPENVLDNEEINRGRNVSETSQATLHITAAILYQIFGAGTSLYNFTILFPVIISSLTTVAIFAVVRTIGGTTAGLTAALLFSISVPIILRGFIGWFKSEPLGIFLGLFAVYLCISGIKSGYNKLSFIRIAGAGILVALSINAWGGIEFFLIILGLFFCILPFLVK
;
A
#
# COMPACT_ATOMS: atom_id res chain seq x y z
N MET A 1 -10.18 38.73 -52.20
CA MET A 1 -9.05 37.87 -51.77
C MET A 1 -8.33 38.67 -50.70
N THR A 2 -8.40 38.38 -49.42
CA THR A 2 -7.99 37.13 -48.74
C THR A 2 -8.86 36.88 -47.50
N SER A 3 -9.53 35.73 -47.47
CA SER A 3 -10.13 35.20 -46.25
C SER A 3 -9.01 34.81 -45.30
N VAL A 4 -8.93 35.47 -44.15
CA VAL A 4 -8.09 35.02 -43.05
C VAL A 4 -8.72 33.72 -42.54
N GLN A 5 -8.15 32.59 -42.97
CA GLN A 5 -8.42 31.28 -42.37
C GLN A 5 -7.99 31.36 -40.91
N ARG A 6 -8.98 31.56 -40.02
CA ARG A 6 -8.80 31.49 -38.57
C ARG A 6 -8.41 30.04 -38.24
N SER A 7 -7.12 29.86 -38.01
CA SER A 7 -6.46 28.64 -37.54
C SER A 7 -7.35 27.77 -36.67
N GLY A 8 -7.58 26.53 -37.13
CA GLY A 8 -7.75 25.33 -36.32
C GLY A 8 -8.60 25.44 -35.06
N PHE A 9 -9.90 25.22 -35.24
CA PHE A 9 -10.94 24.78 -34.32
C PHE A 9 -10.49 23.96 -33.08
N ILE A 10 -9.88 24.58 -32.05
CA ILE A 10 -9.73 23.93 -30.74
C ILE A 10 -11.08 24.02 -30.00
N SER A 11 -11.77 22.90 -29.84
CA SER A 11 -13.03 22.83 -29.09
C SER A 11 -12.80 23.22 -27.62
N SER A 12 -13.73 24.00 -27.05
CA SER A 12 -13.73 24.39 -25.63
C SER A 12 -13.58 23.19 -24.67
N LYS A 13 -14.13 22.01 -25.04
CA LYS A 13 -13.96 20.77 -24.26
C LYS A 13 -12.53 20.25 -24.29
N THR A 14 -11.88 20.26 -25.46
CA THR A 14 -10.48 19.83 -25.62
C THR A 14 -9.55 20.73 -24.83
N VAL A 15 -9.72 22.05 -24.90
CA VAL A 15 -8.96 23.02 -24.08
C VAL A 15 -9.11 22.69 -22.60
N ARG A 16 -10.34 22.46 -22.12
CA ARG A 16 -10.61 22.12 -20.73
C ARG A 16 -9.90 20.83 -20.29
N TYR A 17 -9.92 19.78 -21.12
CA TYR A 17 -9.23 18.53 -20.79
C TYR A 17 -7.71 18.68 -20.76
N ILE A 18 -7.14 19.43 -21.71
CA ILE A 18 -5.70 19.73 -21.72
C ILE A 18 -5.32 20.49 -20.45
N LEU A 19 -6.10 21.49 -20.03
CA LEU A 19 -5.85 22.22 -18.79
C LEU A 19 -5.92 21.33 -17.55
N ILE A 20 -6.90 20.43 -17.46
CA ILE A 20 -7.01 19.48 -16.35
C ILE A 20 -5.77 18.59 -16.28
N ILE A 21 -5.37 17.99 -17.42
CA ILE A 21 -4.20 17.11 -17.49
C ILE A 21 -2.93 17.87 -17.14
N ALA A 22 -2.76 19.10 -17.65
CA ALA A 22 -1.60 19.94 -17.36
C ALA A 22 -1.50 20.27 -15.86
N ILE A 23 -2.61 20.64 -15.20
CA ILE A 23 -2.60 20.95 -13.76
C ILE A 23 -2.31 19.69 -12.94
N LEU A 24 -2.86 18.53 -13.31
CA LEU A 24 -2.57 17.27 -12.62
C LEU A 24 -1.11 16.82 -12.82
N ALA A 25 -0.55 17.03 -14.01
CA ALA A 25 0.87 16.78 -14.26
C ALA A 25 1.75 17.70 -13.37
N ILE A 26 1.40 18.99 -13.25
CA ILE A 26 2.09 19.92 -12.34
C ILE A 26 1.96 19.45 -10.89
N ALA A 27 0.74 19.09 -10.42
CA ALA A 27 0.53 18.62 -9.06
C ALA A 27 1.36 17.36 -8.76
N PHE A 28 1.38 16.39 -9.68
CA PHE A 28 2.21 15.20 -9.59
C PHE A 28 3.70 15.55 -9.54
N SER A 29 4.19 16.36 -10.48
CA SER A 29 5.61 16.75 -10.57
C SER A 29 6.07 17.52 -9.34
N VAL A 30 5.27 18.45 -8.82
CA VAL A 30 5.59 19.20 -7.60
C VAL A 30 5.67 18.26 -6.39
N SER A 31 4.68 17.37 -6.21
CA SER A 31 4.69 16.36 -5.14
C SER A 31 5.94 15.48 -5.23
N PHE A 32 6.25 15.00 -6.43
CA PHE A 32 7.41 14.15 -6.70
C PHE A 32 8.71 14.86 -6.34
N MET A 33 8.93 16.07 -6.86
CA MET A 33 10.15 16.85 -6.63
C MET A 33 10.37 17.12 -5.14
N ILE A 34 9.33 17.54 -4.40
CA ILE A 34 9.46 17.82 -2.96
C ILE A 34 9.80 16.54 -2.18
N ARG A 35 9.19 15.40 -2.53
CA ARG A 35 9.44 14.10 -1.89
C ARG A 35 10.81 13.53 -2.21
N SER A 36 11.39 13.88 -3.35
CA SER A 36 12.72 13.45 -3.78
C SER A 36 13.87 14.22 -3.12
N GLN A 37 13.61 15.30 -2.37
CA GLN A 37 14.67 16.13 -1.79
C GLN A 37 15.64 15.37 -0.87
N GLY A 38 15.17 14.31 -0.19
CA GLY A 38 16.02 13.44 0.64
C GLY A 38 17.16 12.75 -0.11
N ALA A 39 17.05 12.62 -1.45
CA ALA A 39 18.08 12.02 -2.30
C ALA A 39 19.40 12.79 -2.26
N GLN A 40 19.37 14.06 -1.86
CA GLN A 40 20.56 14.91 -1.72
C GLN A 40 21.48 14.44 -0.58
N VAL A 41 20.91 13.78 0.44
CA VAL A 41 21.67 13.26 1.59
C VAL A 41 22.17 11.84 1.32
N GLY A 42 21.33 11.01 0.69
CA GLY A 42 21.68 9.64 0.33
C GLY A 42 20.58 8.98 -0.47
N PHE A 43 20.96 8.06 -1.37
CA PHE A 43 20.02 7.22 -2.10
C PHE A 43 19.90 5.87 -1.39
N GLU A 44 19.26 5.89 -0.23
CA GLU A 44 19.12 4.76 0.68
C GLU A 44 17.72 4.71 1.29
N LEU A 45 17.37 3.57 1.89
CA LEU A 45 16.16 3.45 2.69
C LEU A 45 16.29 4.32 3.95
N ALA A 46 15.26 5.13 4.20
CA ALA A 46 15.25 6.06 5.32
C ALA A 46 14.66 5.41 6.57
N GLU A 47 15.22 5.73 7.74
CA GLU A 47 14.84 5.14 9.03
C GLU A 47 15.08 3.61 9.11
N PHE A 48 14.48 2.93 10.10
CA PHE A 48 14.73 1.51 10.39
C PHE A 48 13.64 0.57 9.86
N ASP A 49 12.36 0.97 9.89
CA ASP A 49 11.25 0.10 9.45
C ASP A 49 11.33 -0.36 7.98
N PRO A 50 11.73 0.50 7.00
CA PRO A 50 11.72 0.10 5.60
C PRO A 50 12.63 -1.07 5.23
N TYR A 51 13.65 -1.35 6.05
CA TYR A 51 14.56 -2.48 5.84
C TYR A 51 13.85 -3.82 5.97
N PHE A 52 12.89 -3.95 6.90
CA PHE A 52 12.05 -5.15 7.00
C PHE A 52 11.16 -5.30 5.76
N ASN A 53 10.51 -4.21 5.34
CA ASN A 53 9.62 -4.25 4.18
C ASN A 53 10.40 -4.60 2.89
N TYR A 54 11.60 -4.04 2.72
CA TYR A 54 12.48 -4.39 1.61
C TYR A 54 12.86 -5.87 1.64
N ARG A 55 13.26 -6.41 2.80
CA ARG A 55 13.62 -7.83 2.94
C ARG A 55 12.44 -8.74 2.62
N ALA A 56 11.24 -8.40 3.10
CA ALA A 56 10.02 -9.14 2.78
C ALA A 56 9.69 -9.10 1.28
N THR A 57 9.85 -7.96 0.62
CA THR A 57 9.72 -7.85 -0.84
C THR A 57 10.79 -8.68 -1.56
N ASN A 58 12.04 -8.63 -1.11
CA ASN A 58 13.14 -9.41 -1.69
C ASN A 58 12.86 -10.92 -1.59
N PHE A 59 12.36 -11.37 -0.43
CA PHE A 59 11.96 -12.76 -0.23
C PHE A 59 10.90 -13.20 -1.24
N ILE A 60 9.88 -12.36 -1.51
CA ILE A 60 8.85 -12.66 -2.54
C ILE A 60 9.46 -12.73 -3.93
N VAL A 61 10.39 -11.83 -4.27
CA VAL A 61 11.05 -11.81 -5.59
C VAL A 61 11.89 -13.07 -5.81
N GLU A 62 12.55 -13.58 -4.77
CA GLU A 62 13.43 -14.75 -4.84
C GLU A 62 12.66 -16.08 -4.75
N ASN A 63 11.62 -16.17 -3.92
CA ASN A 63 10.96 -17.43 -3.56
C ASN A 63 9.52 -17.54 -4.07
N GLY A 64 8.93 -16.44 -4.53
CA GLY A 64 7.54 -16.36 -4.98
C GLY A 64 6.54 -16.01 -3.87
N ILE A 65 5.33 -15.67 -4.30
CA ILE A 65 4.23 -15.26 -3.39
C ILE A 65 3.76 -16.40 -2.48
N PRO A 66 3.58 -17.67 -2.94
CA PRO A 66 3.14 -18.75 -2.05
C PRO A 66 4.08 -18.97 -0.88
N ALA A 67 5.40 -18.96 -1.14
CA ALA A 67 6.42 -19.14 -0.11
C ALA A 67 6.36 -18.05 0.98
N TYR A 68 5.94 -16.82 0.64
CA TYR A 68 5.79 -15.75 1.61
C TYR A 68 4.72 -16.07 2.67
N PHE A 69 3.64 -16.74 2.29
CA PHE A 69 2.56 -17.07 3.22
C PHE A 69 2.93 -18.20 4.20
N GLU A 70 3.94 -18.99 3.86
CA GLU A 70 4.49 -20.05 4.70
C GLU A 70 5.82 -19.62 5.36
N TRP A 71 6.20 -18.34 5.21
CA TRP A 71 7.52 -17.87 5.59
C TRP A 71 7.68 -17.73 7.11
N TRP A 72 8.57 -18.56 7.64
CA TRP A 72 9.14 -18.45 8.96
C TRP A 72 10.54 -17.81 8.91
N ASP A 73 10.66 -16.66 9.55
CA ASP A 73 11.90 -15.90 9.62
C ASP A 73 12.73 -16.29 10.85
N ASP A 74 13.68 -17.20 10.63
CA ASP A 74 14.63 -17.71 11.64
C ASP A 74 15.70 -16.69 12.07
N LYS A 75 15.88 -15.60 11.31
CA LYS A 75 16.88 -14.56 11.59
C LYS A 75 16.39 -13.53 12.59
N SER A 76 15.08 -13.38 12.73
CA SER A 76 14.46 -12.51 13.72
C SER A 76 13.92 -13.34 14.86
N TRP A 77 13.99 -12.82 16.09
CA TRP A 77 13.42 -13.48 17.27
C TRP A 77 13.92 -14.92 17.47
N PHE A 78 15.23 -15.16 17.35
CA PHE A 78 15.87 -16.48 17.37
C PHE A 78 15.38 -17.45 18.47
N LEU A 79 15.01 -16.93 19.64
CA LEU A 79 14.53 -17.72 20.78
C LEU A 79 13.03 -18.04 20.74
N ASN A 80 12.27 -17.51 19.77
CA ASN A 80 10.88 -17.84 19.58
C ASN A 80 10.77 -19.19 18.85
N ILE A 81 10.04 -20.12 19.44
CA ILE A 81 9.99 -21.53 19.05
C ILE A 81 8.52 -21.94 19.08
N ASP A 82 7.98 -22.35 17.94
CA ASP A 82 6.62 -22.89 17.84
C ASP A 82 6.62 -24.27 17.15
N PRO A 83 5.77 -25.21 17.58
CA PRO A 83 5.64 -26.50 16.90
C PRO A 83 5.04 -26.34 15.51
N LYS A 84 5.56 -27.07 14.52
CA LYS A 84 4.98 -27.08 13.14
C LYS A 84 3.58 -27.70 13.09
N ILE A 85 3.27 -28.62 14.00
CA ILE A 85 1.98 -29.30 14.09
C ILE A 85 1.32 -28.95 15.43
N ALA A 86 0.16 -28.30 15.35
CA ALA A 86 -0.60 -27.93 16.53
C ALA A 86 -1.01 -29.18 17.35
N GLY A 87 -0.69 -29.17 18.64
CA GLY A 87 -1.01 -30.26 19.57
C GLY A 87 0.02 -31.38 19.65
N ILE A 88 1.09 -31.34 18.86
CA ILE A 88 2.25 -32.20 19.05
C ILE A 88 3.32 -31.38 19.79
N PRO A 89 3.63 -31.71 21.05
CA PRO A 89 4.73 -31.03 21.75
C PRO A 89 6.03 -31.31 20.97
N PRO A 90 6.83 -30.29 20.66
CA PRO A 90 8.05 -30.49 19.90
C PRO A 90 8.98 -31.43 20.66
N ALA A 91 9.65 -32.35 19.94
CA ALA A 91 10.60 -33.26 20.56
C ALA A 91 11.72 -32.48 21.27
N THR A 92 11.65 -32.40 22.59
CA THR A 92 12.75 -31.90 23.43
C THR A 92 13.54 -33.10 23.96
N THR A 93 14.77 -32.88 24.41
CA THR A 93 15.53 -33.91 25.14
C THR A 93 14.87 -34.33 26.45
N CYS A 94 13.83 -33.62 26.89
CA CYS A 94 13.06 -33.85 28.09
C CYS A 94 11.71 -34.47 27.72
N SER A 95 11.64 -35.79 27.56
CA SER A 95 10.35 -36.47 27.39
C SER A 95 9.66 -36.72 28.75
N PRO A 96 8.32 -36.67 28.89
CA PRO A 96 7.38 -35.68 28.38
C PRO A 96 7.06 -34.63 29.48
N THR A 97 7.08 -33.35 29.15
CA THR A 97 6.45 -32.33 30.02
C THR A 97 4.92 -32.46 29.93
N PRO A 98 4.19 -32.50 31.05
CA PRO A 98 2.73 -32.37 31.05
C PRO A 98 2.30 -31.11 30.29
N ILE A 99 1.11 -31.16 29.69
CA ILE A 99 0.53 -30.15 28.80
C ILE A 99 0.44 -28.74 29.44
N ASP A 100 0.61 -28.62 30.76
CA ASP A 100 0.38 -27.40 31.54
C ASP A 100 1.63 -26.83 32.25
N VAL A 101 2.86 -27.24 31.88
CA VAL A 101 4.09 -26.71 32.50
C VAL A 101 4.66 -25.55 31.68
N PRO A 102 5.11 -24.44 32.32
CA PRO A 102 5.80 -23.36 31.62
C PRO A 102 6.99 -23.90 30.81
N LEU A 103 7.17 -23.36 29.59
CA LEU A 103 8.25 -23.73 28.67
C LEU A 103 9.62 -23.66 29.38
N ASP A 104 10.21 -24.82 29.71
CA ASP A 104 11.53 -24.88 30.33
C ASP A 104 12.61 -24.71 29.25
N LEU A 105 13.18 -23.50 29.18
CA LEU A 105 14.22 -23.12 28.23
C LEU A 105 15.49 -23.97 28.37
N SER A 106 15.68 -24.68 29.50
CA SER A 106 16.83 -25.57 29.71
C SER A 106 16.77 -26.87 28.89
N CYS A 107 15.59 -27.24 28.39
CA CYS A 107 15.38 -28.43 27.55
C CYS A 107 15.70 -28.22 26.07
N TYR A 108 16.09 -27.00 25.68
CA TYR A 108 16.37 -26.59 24.32
C TYR A 108 17.86 -26.24 24.18
N THR A 109 18.71 -27.24 23.94
CA THR A 109 20.13 -26.97 23.60
C THR A 109 20.22 -26.37 22.20
N PRO A 110 21.23 -25.53 21.89
CA PRO A 110 21.38 -24.94 20.56
C PRO A 110 21.34 -25.96 19.42
N GLU A 111 21.93 -27.15 19.62
CA GLU A 111 21.97 -28.24 18.63
C GLU A 111 20.59 -28.89 18.40
N ASN A 112 19.87 -29.24 19.48
CA ASN A 112 18.52 -29.84 19.38
C ASN A 112 17.47 -28.85 18.90
N VAL A 113 17.80 -27.56 18.98
CA VAL A 113 16.98 -26.48 18.49
C VAL A 113 17.33 -26.43 16.99
N LEU A 114 18.55 -26.06 16.60
CA LEU A 114 18.91 -25.74 15.21
C LEU A 114 18.59 -26.85 14.20
N ASP A 115 18.70 -28.12 14.60
CA ASP A 115 18.55 -29.26 13.68
C ASP A 115 17.18 -29.96 13.78
N ASN A 116 16.21 -29.41 14.53
CA ASN A 116 14.90 -30.03 14.70
C ASN A 116 13.90 -29.58 13.62
N GLU A 117 13.60 -30.51 12.70
CA GLU A 117 12.65 -30.30 11.60
C GLU A 117 11.18 -30.16 12.05
N GLU A 118 10.83 -30.52 13.28
CA GLU A 118 9.47 -30.45 13.83
C GLU A 118 9.13 -29.06 14.39
N ILE A 119 10.12 -28.18 14.47
CA ILE A 119 10.03 -26.86 15.09
C ILE A 119 10.15 -25.75 14.04
N ASN A 120 9.30 -24.74 14.19
CA ASN A 120 9.44 -23.45 13.55
C ASN A 120 10.14 -22.45 14.49
N ARG A 121 11.05 -21.64 13.96
CA ARG A 121 11.88 -20.71 14.75
C ARG A 121 11.79 -19.31 14.25
N GLY A 122 11.83 -18.38 15.19
CA GLY A 122 11.82 -16.96 14.87
C GLY A 122 10.40 -16.45 14.68
N ARG A 123 10.15 -15.71 13.62
CA ARG A 123 8.87 -15.01 13.42
C ARG A 123 8.10 -15.59 12.24
N ASN A 124 6.84 -15.99 12.47
CA ASN A 124 5.90 -16.19 11.38
C ASN A 124 5.58 -14.83 10.72
N VAL A 125 6.13 -14.57 9.55
CA VAL A 125 6.02 -13.25 8.91
C VAL A 125 4.62 -13.03 8.34
N SER A 126 4.01 -14.05 7.74
CA SER A 126 2.73 -13.91 7.06
C SER A 126 1.59 -13.56 8.02
N GLU A 127 1.59 -14.15 9.22
CA GLU A 127 0.55 -13.90 10.23
C GLU A 127 0.73 -12.58 10.98
N THR A 128 1.96 -12.08 11.08
CA THR A 128 2.29 -10.92 11.91
C THR A 128 2.62 -9.67 11.10
N SER A 129 2.38 -9.66 9.78
CA SER A 129 2.65 -8.50 8.93
C SER A 129 1.61 -8.30 7.81
N GLN A 130 1.45 -7.04 7.42
CA GLN A 130 0.66 -6.62 6.27
C GLN A 130 1.36 -7.01 4.95
N ALA A 131 0.79 -7.95 4.20
CA ALA A 131 1.43 -8.52 3.00
C ALA A 131 1.31 -7.64 1.74
N THR A 132 0.28 -6.79 1.66
CA THR A 132 -0.07 -6.11 0.40
C THR A 132 1.03 -5.17 -0.09
N LEU A 133 1.76 -4.49 0.81
CA LEU A 133 2.91 -3.66 0.41
C LEU A 133 3.97 -4.50 -0.31
N HIS A 134 4.35 -5.63 0.28
CA HIS A 134 5.42 -6.47 -0.24
C HIS A 134 5.04 -7.10 -1.58
N ILE A 135 3.82 -7.64 -1.66
CA ILE A 135 3.29 -8.26 -2.88
C ILE A 135 3.16 -7.22 -4.00
N THR A 136 2.59 -6.04 -3.71
CA THR A 136 2.41 -4.99 -4.71
C THR A 136 3.74 -4.48 -5.23
N ALA A 137 4.72 -4.26 -4.34
CA ALA A 137 6.05 -3.83 -4.75
C ALA A 137 6.78 -4.91 -5.57
N ALA A 138 6.68 -6.19 -5.20
CA ALA A 138 7.28 -7.28 -5.95
C ALA A 138 6.66 -7.41 -7.36
N ILE A 139 5.33 -7.36 -7.48
CA ILE A 139 4.65 -7.40 -8.79
C ILE A 139 5.05 -6.19 -9.64
N LEU A 140 5.05 -4.99 -9.08
CA LEU A 140 5.42 -3.78 -9.81
C LEU A 140 6.90 -3.78 -10.20
N TYR A 141 7.79 -4.36 -9.39
CA TYR A 141 9.20 -4.54 -9.73
C TYR A 141 9.37 -5.49 -10.92
N GLN A 142 8.61 -6.60 -10.98
CA GLN A 142 8.66 -7.50 -12.14
C GLN A 142 8.18 -6.83 -13.43
N ILE A 143 7.24 -5.89 -13.35
CA ILE A 143 6.70 -5.18 -14.51
C ILE A 143 7.58 -3.99 -14.93
N PHE A 144 8.06 -3.20 -13.97
CA PHE A 144 8.68 -1.88 -14.20
C PHE A 144 10.13 -1.76 -13.72
N GLY A 145 10.65 -2.74 -12.98
CA GLY A 145 11.97 -2.69 -12.34
C GLY A 145 13.14 -3.03 -13.27
N ALA A 146 12.88 -3.34 -14.55
CA ALA A 146 13.92 -3.71 -15.51
C ALA A 146 15.06 -2.69 -15.57
N GLY A 147 16.29 -3.16 -15.39
CA GLY A 147 17.49 -2.32 -15.41
C GLY A 147 17.84 -1.63 -14.08
N THR A 148 17.10 -1.90 -13.00
CA THR A 148 17.39 -1.39 -11.65
C THR A 148 17.46 -2.52 -10.62
N SER A 149 18.20 -2.33 -9.53
CA SER A 149 18.13 -3.25 -8.40
C SER A 149 16.80 -3.09 -7.66
N LEU A 150 16.33 -4.16 -7.01
CA LEU A 150 15.14 -4.09 -6.16
C LEU A 150 15.29 -3.01 -5.08
N TYR A 151 16.49 -2.85 -4.52
CA TYR A 151 16.78 -1.82 -3.52
C TYR A 151 16.54 -0.40 -4.05
N ASN A 152 17.02 -0.09 -5.25
CA ASN A 152 16.79 1.21 -5.87
C ASN A 152 15.31 1.42 -6.22
N PHE A 153 14.61 0.34 -6.61
CA PHE A 153 13.19 0.38 -6.88
C PHE A 153 12.37 0.70 -5.63
N THR A 154 12.66 0.07 -4.49
CA THR A 154 11.93 0.31 -3.23
C THR A 154 12.18 1.71 -2.66
N ILE A 155 13.37 2.30 -2.89
CA ILE A 155 13.66 3.70 -2.53
C ILE A 155 12.74 4.68 -3.24
N LEU A 156 12.46 4.46 -4.54
CA LEU A 156 11.62 5.35 -5.36
C LEU A 156 10.13 5.06 -5.23
N PHE A 157 9.76 3.83 -4.88
CA PHE A 157 8.39 3.38 -4.73
C PHE A 157 7.48 4.36 -3.96
N PRO A 158 7.81 4.80 -2.73
CA PRO A 158 6.93 5.69 -1.96
C PRO A 158 6.73 7.04 -2.65
N VAL A 159 7.76 7.59 -3.30
CA VAL A 159 7.68 8.87 -4.02
C VAL A 159 6.68 8.79 -5.15
N ILE A 160 6.75 7.71 -5.95
CA ILE A 160 5.87 7.50 -7.09
C ILE A 160 4.42 7.33 -6.63
N ILE A 161 4.18 6.41 -5.70
CA ILE A 161 2.82 6.08 -5.22
C ILE A 161 2.19 7.28 -4.49
N SER A 162 2.94 7.97 -3.63
CA SER A 162 2.44 9.19 -2.97
C SER A 162 2.20 10.34 -3.94
N SER A 163 2.98 10.45 -5.02
CA SER A 163 2.72 11.45 -6.06
C SER A 163 1.47 11.11 -6.88
N LEU A 164 1.24 9.84 -7.21
CA LEU A 164 0.00 9.38 -7.86
C LEU A 164 -1.25 9.61 -7.00
N THR A 165 -1.10 9.66 -5.68
CA THR A 165 -2.19 9.96 -4.74
C THR A 165 -2.80 11.36 -4.98
N THR A 166 -2.04 12.32 -5.54
CA THR A 166 -2.58 13.63 -5.96
C THR A 166 -3.69 13.49 -7.02
N VAL A 167 -3.60 12.48 -7.89
CA VAL A 167 -4.62 12.17 -8.91
C VAL A 167 -5.80 11.44 -8.26
N ALA A 168 -5.55 10.58 -7.28
CA ALA A 168 -6.61 9.89 -6.54
C ALA A 168 -7.50 10.89 -5.77
N ILE A 169 -6.92 11.86 -5.06
CA ILE A 169 -7.69 12.89 -4.35
C ILE A 169 -8.45 13.82 -5.31
N PHE A 170 -7.85 14.16 -6.47
CA PHE A 170 -8.58 14.85 -7.54
C PHE A 170 -9.85 14.09 -7.93
N ALA A 171 -9.74 12.78 -8.14
CA ALA A 171 -10.85 11.94 -8.55
C ALA A 171 -11.97 11.91 -7.49
N VAL A 172 -11.62 11.76 -6.21
CA VAL A 172 -12.58 11.81 -5.08
C VAL A 172 -13.29 13.17 -5.03
N VAL A 173 -12.54 14.27 -4.98
CA VAL A 173 -13.15 15.59 -4.79
C VAL A 173 -13.93 16.02 -6.02
N ARG A 174 -13.49 15.62 -7.23
CA ARG A 174 -14.23 15.87 -8.47
C ARG A 174 -15.60 15.22 -8.48
N THR A 175 -15.76 14.01 -7.94
CA THR A 175 -17.07 13.35 -7.92
C THR A 175 -18.04 14.05 -6.97
N ILE A 176 -17.55 14.75 -5.94
CA ILE A 176 -18.38 15.45 -4.95
C ILE A 176 -18.65 16.90 -5.37
N GLY A 177 -17.59 17.70 -5.56
CA GLY A 177 -17.64 19.16 -5.74
C GLY A 177 -17.28 19.67 -7.13
N GLY A 178 -17.10 18.77 -8.11
CA GLY A 178 -16.80 19.14 -9.50
C GLY A 178 -15.32 19.40 -9.79
N THR A 179 -15.00 19.75 -11.04
CA THR A 179 -13.61 19.79 -11.54
C THR A 179 -12.73 20.80 -10.81
N THR A 180 -13.22 22.02 -10.56
CA THR A 180 -12.43 23.09 -9.94
C THR A 180 -12.05 22.73 -8.50
N ALA A 181 -13.00 22.19 -7.73
CA ALA A 181 -12.73 21.68 -6.39
C ALA A 181 -11.70 20.55 -6.43
N GLY A 182 -11.83 19.60 -7.37
CA GLY A 182 -10.87 18.52 -7.54
C GLY A 182 -9.46 18.99 -7.84
N LEU A 183 -9.30 19.95 -8.77
CA LEU A 183 -7.99 20.49 -9.13
C LEU A 183 -7.36 21.24 -7.95
N THR A 184 -8.16 22.01 -7.21
CA THR A 184 -7.71 22.72 -6.00
C THR A 184 -7.26 21.72 -4.93
N ALA A 185 -8.01 20.66 -4.70
CA ALA A 185 -7.64 19.61 -3.75
C ALA A 185 -6.33 18.91 -4.14
N ALA A 186 -6.11 18.61 -5.42
CA ALA A 186 -4.87 18.00 -5.90
C ALA A 186 -3.64 18.89 -5.66
N LEU A 187 -3.77 20.19 -5.93
CA LEU A 187 -2.70 21.17 -5.72
C LEU A 187 -2.41 21.39 -4.23
N LEU A 188 -3.42 21.42 -3.38
CA LEU A 188 -3.21 21.52 -1.92
C LEU A 188 -2.59 20.24 -1.36
N PHE A 189 -3.01 19.08 -1.85
CA PHE A 189 -2.49 17.79 -1.42
C PHE A 189 -1.02 17.60 -1.85
N SER A 190 -0.61 18.09 -3.02
CA SER A 190 0.76 17.94 -3.52
C SER A 190 1.82 18.64 -2.67
N ILE A 191 1.43 19.68 -1.91
CA ILE A 191 2.32 20.44 -1.02
C ILE A 191 1.99 20.24 0.47
N SER A 192 1.08 19.33 0.80
CA SER A 192 0.63 19.11 2.17
C SER A 192 1.74 18.47 3.01
N VAL A 193 2.28 19.21 3.98
CA VAL A 193 3.39 18.77 4.83
C VAL A 193 3.12 17.43 5.53
N PRO A 194 1.96 17.19 6.18
CA PRO A 194 1.68 15.90 6.83
C PRO A 194 1.73 14.70 5.87
N ILE A 195 1.37 14.93 4.60
CA ILE A 195 1.38 13.88 3.57
C ILE A 195 2.78 13.72 2.96
N ILE A 196 3.54 14.81 2.80
CA ILE A 196 4.91 14.77 2.28
C ILE A 196 5.81 13.96 3.21
N LEU A 197 5.73 14.20 4.52
CA LEU A 197 6.55 13.53 5.52
C LEU A 197 6.28 12.01 5.62
N ARG A 198 5.16 11.51 5.08
CA ARG A 198 4.80 10.09 5.11
C ARG A 198 4.91 9.39 3.74
N GLY A 199 5.82 9.87 2.90
CA GLY A 199 6.08 9.27 1.59
C GLY A 199 7.18 10.00 0.84
N PHE A 200 8.23 10.41 1.54
CA PHE A 200 9.43 10.93 0.92
C PHE A 200 10.32 9.78 0.44
N ILE A 201 11.38 10.09 -0.29
CA ILE A 201 12.29 9.09 -0.84
C ILE A 201 12.90 8.20 0.26
N GLY A 202 12.96 6.89 0.02
CA GLY A 202 13.42 5.93 1.02
C GLY A 202 12.38 5.56 2.10
N TRP A 203 11.23 6.24 2.18
CA TRP A 203 10.11 5.90 3.09
C TRP A 203 9.31 4.67 2.61
N PHE A 204 9.96 3.53 2.40
CA PHE A 204 9.30 2.30 1.94
C PHE A 204 8.51 1.63 3.08
N LYS A 205 7.43 2.30 3.49
CA LYS A 205 6.47 1.88 4.51
C LYS A 205 5.06 1.74 3.91
N SER A 206 4.11 1.33 4.75
CA SER A 206 2.75 0.98 4.36
C SER A 206 1.86 2.19 4.03
N GLU A 207 2.10 3.36 4.62
CA GLU A 207 1.20 4.51 4.52
C GLU A 207 1.06 5.05 3.08
N PRO A 208 2.13 5.23 2.28
CA PRO A 208 2.02 5.66 0.88
C PRO A 208 1.01 4.83 0.07
N LEU A 209 1.16 3.51 0.12
CA LEU A 209 0.32 2.58 -0.64
C LEU A 209 -1.09 2.51 -0.06
N GLY A 210 -1.21 2.44 1.27
CA GLY A 210 -2.50 2.44 1.95
C GLY A 210 -3.34 3.67 1.58
N ILE A 211 -2.78 4.88 1.69
CA ILE A 211 -3.51 6.12 1.37
C ILE A 211 -3.92 6.17 -0.10
N PHE A 212 -3.04 5.76 -1.02
CA PHE A 212 -3.35 5.68 -2.45
C PHE A 212 -4.54 4.76 -2.75
N LEU A 213 -4.45 3.50 -2.28
CA LEU A 213 -5.49 2.50 -2.50
C LEU A 213 -6.80 2.89 -1.82
N GLY A 214 -6.75 3.38 -0.58
CA GLY A 214 -7.92 3.80 0.18
C GLY A 214 -8.67 4.96 -0.47
N LEU A 215 -7.96 6.01 -0.91
CA LEU A 215 -8.58 7.12 -1.64
C LEU A 215 -9.15 6.68 -2.99
N PHE A 216 -8.45 5.80 -3.71
CA PHE A 216 -8.95 5.27 -4.97
C PHE A 216 -10.21 4.41 -4.77
N ALA A 217 -10.27 3.63 -3.69
CA ALA A 217 -11.44 2.86 -3.31
C ALA A 217 -12.63 3.77 -2.96
N VAL A 218 -12.41 4.84 -2.19
CA VAL A 218 -13.44 5.85 -1.90
C VAL A 218 -13.94 6.51 -3.19
N TYR A 219 -13.05 6.86 -4.11
CA TYR A 219 -13.43 7.38 -5.43
C TYR A 219 -14.36 6.43 -6.16
N LEU A 220 -14.00 5.15 -6.27
CA LEU A 220 -14.81 4.15 -6.96
C LEU A 220 -16.16 3.93 -6.27
N CYS A 221 -16.19 3.92 -4.94
CA CYS A 221 -17.42 3.79 -4.16
C CYS A 221 -18.38 4.96 -4.45
N ILE A 222 -17.93 6.20 -4.27
CA ILE A 222 -18.75 7.40 -4.52
C ILE A 222 -19.14 7.50 -6.00
N SER A 223 -18.20 7.21 -6.90
CA SER A 223 -18.47 7.22 -8.34
C SER A 223 -19.50 6.16 -8.73
N GLY A 224 -19.50 4.99 -8.09
CA GLY A 224 -20.50 3.94 -8.27
C GLY A 224 -21.88 4.43 -7.85
N ILE A 225 -22.01 4.88 -6.60
CA ILE A 225 -23.28 5.38 -6.03
C ILE A 225 -23.89 6.49 -6.90
N LYS A 226 -23.08 7.47 -7.34
CA LYS A 226 -23.57 8.59 -8.19
C LYS A 226 -23.95 8.18 -9.60
N SER A 227 -23.50 7.01 -10.09
CA SER A 227 -23.79 6.55 -11.45
C SER A 227 -25.14 5.82 -11.59
N GLY A 228 -25.89 5.64 -10.49
CA GLY A 228 -27.15 4.92 -10.48
C GLY A 228 -27.01 3.41 -10.69
N TYR A 229 -28.12 2.75 -10.98
CA TYR A 229 -28.19 1.29 -11.18
C TYR A 229 -27.78 0.92 -12.61
N ASN A 230 -26.49 0.69 -12.82
CA ASN A 230 -25.96 0.14 -14.08
C ASN A 230 -24.84 -0.87 -13.81
N LYS A 231 -24.53 -1.72 -14.80
CA LYS A 231 -23.47 -2.74 -14.70
C LYS A 231 -22.12 -2.12 -14.31
N LEU A 232 -21.83 -0.92 -14.80
CA LEU A 232 -20.58 -0.21 -14.53
C LEU A 232 -20.48 0.27 -13.06
N SER A 233 -21.60 0.67 -12.46
CA SER A 233 -21.71 1.05 -11.05
C SER A 233 -21.45 -0.16 -10.16
N PHE A 234 -22.03 -1.32 -10.49
CA PHE A 234 -21.74 -2.57 -9.79
C PHE A 234 -20.25 -2.92 -9.82
N ILE A 235 -19.62 -2.84 -11.00
CA ILE A 235 -18.17 -3.10 -11.16
C ILE A 235 -17.33 -2.11 -10.33
N ARG A 236 -17.70 -0.83 -10.30
CA ARG A 236 -17.01 0.19 -9.49
C ARG A 236 -17.11 -0.10 -8.00
N ILE A 237 -18.30 -0.47 -7.51
CA ILE A 237 -18.53 -0.78 -6.09
C ILE A 237 -17.80 -2.08 -5.70
N ALA A 238 -17.87 -3.12 -6.53
CA ALA A 238 -17.13 -4.36 -6.30
C ALA A 238 -15.61 -4.13 -6.27
N GLY A 239 -15.10 -3.34 -7.24
CA GLY A 239 -13.70 -2.92 -7.28
C GLY A 239 -13.30 -2.08 -6.07
N ALA A 240 -14.19 -1.21 -5.57
CA ALA A 240 -13.97 -0.46 -4.34
C ALA A 240 -13.80 -1.40 -3.13
N GLY A 241 -14.64 -2.44 -2.99
CA GLY A 241 -14.52 -3.43 -1.92
C GLY A 241 -13.18 -4.18 -1.95
N ILE A 242 -12.74 -4.63 -3.12
CA ILE A 242 -11.43 -5.29 -3.30
C ILE A 242 -10.30 -4.34 -2.92
N LEU A 243 -10.34 -3.09 -3.40
CA LEU A 243 -9.29 -2.11 -3.10
C LEU A 243 -9.27 -1.70 -1.63
N VAL A 244 -10.42 -1.61 -0.95
CA VAL A 244 -10.46 -1.42 0.50
C VAL A 244 -9.78 -2.58 1.21
N ALA A 245 -10.06 -3.83 0.85
CA ALA A 245 -9.43 -5.00 1.47
C ALA A 245 -7.91 -4.99 1.30
N LEU A 246 -7.43 -4.70 0.09
CA LEU A 246 -6.00 -4.52 -0.19
C LEU A 246 -5.42 -3.34 0.59
N SER A 247 -6.16 -2.24 0.70
CA SER A 247 -5.72 -1.04 1.42
C SER A 247 -5.56 -1.31 2.93
N ILE A 248 -6.48 -2.06 3.56
CA ILE A 248 -6.38 -2.48 4.98
C ILE A 248 -5.21 -3.44 5.17
N ASN A 249 -5.04 -4.39 4.25
CA ASN A 249 -3.91 -5.31 4.26
C ASN A 249 -2.59 -4.65 3.86
N ALA A 250 -2.61 -3.41 3.36
CA ALA A 250 -1.41 -2.58 3.20
C ALA A 250 -1.12 -1.80 4.48
N TRP A 251 -2.12 -1.08 5.02
CA TRP A 251 -1.97 -0.22 6.20
C TRP A 251 -3.20 -0.26 7.10
N GLY A 252 -3.00 -0.54 8.40
CA GLY A 252 -4.09 -0.65 9.39
C GLY A 252 -4.88 0.65 9.59
N GLY A 253 -4.28 1.83 9.37
CA GLY A 253 -4.98 3.11 9.51
C GLY A 253 -6.11 3.34 8.50
N ILE A 254 -6.30 2.44 7.54
CA ILE A 254 -7.44 2.47 6.61
C ILE A 254 -8.76 2.14 7.30
N GLU A 255 -8.73 1.54 8.48
CA GLU A 255 -9.91 1.33 9.32
C GLU A 255 -10.69 2.64 9.58
N PHE A 256 -9.99 3.78 9.73
CA PHE A 256 -10.65 5.08 9.89
C PHE A 256 -11.50 5.49 8.68
N PHE A 257 -11.10 5.10 7.46
CA PHE A 257 -11.87 5.38 6.24
C PHE A 257 -13.14 4.54 6.23
N LEU A 258 -13.06 3.28 6.68
CA LEU A 258 -14.20 2.39 6.79
C LEU A 258 -15.21 2.88 7.81
N ILE A 259 -14.76 3.38 8.97
CA ILE A 259 -15.66 3.93 9.99
C ILE A 259 -16.47 5.09 9.41
N ILE A 260 -15.81 6.02 8.69
CA ILE A 260 -16.49 7.16 8.05
C ILE A 260 -17.47 6.68 6.96
N LEU A 261 -17.06 5.73 6.13
CA LEU A 261 -17.92 5.20 5.07
C LEU A 261 -19.12 4.42 5.64
N GLY A 262 -18.91 3.65 6.71
CA GLY A 262 -19.96 2.94 7.44
C GLY A 262 -20.97 3.92 8.03
N LEU A 263 -20.49 4.96 8.72
CA LEU A 263 -21.36 6.04 9.22
C LEU A 263 -22.14 6.72 8.10
N PHE A 264 -21.51 6.99 6.96
CA PHE A 264 -22.19 7.54 5.78
C PHE A 264 -23.36 6.65 5.34
N PHE A 265 -23.17 5.34 5.21
CA PHE A 265 -24.24 4.41 4.83
C PHE A 265 -25.31 4.24 5.92
N CYS A 266 -24.94 4.27 7.19
CA CYS A 266 -25.91 4.26 8.29
C CYS A 266 -26.80 5.50 8.30
N ILE A 267 -26.24 6.66 7.95
CA ILE A 267 -26.96 7.94 7.94
C ILE A 267 -27.78 8.14 6.66
N LEU A 268 -27.33 7.58 5.53
CA LEU A 268 -27.93 7.81 4.20
C LEU A 268 -29.46 7.59 4.15
N PRO A 269 -30.05 6.52 4.72
CA PRO A 269 -31.50 6.32 4.72
C PRO A 269 -32.30 7.42 5.42
N PHE A 270 -31.68 8.15 6.37
CA PHE A 270 -32.32 9.23 7.10
C PHE A 270 -32.23 10.59 6.39
N LEU A 271 -31.29 10.74 5.45
CA LEU A 271 -31.10 11.96 4.68
C LEU A 271 -31.85 11.94 3.34
N VAL A 272 -32.09 10.76 2.79
CA VAL A 272 -32.89 10.58 1.57
C VAL A 272 -34.35 10.45 2.00
N LYS A 273 -35.06 11.58 2.03
CA LYS A 273 -36.53 11.61 2.03
C LYS A 273 -37.07 11.47 0.61
#